data_AF-A0A0T6B6P0-F1
#
_entry.id   AF-A0A0T6B6P0-F1
#
_cell.length_a   1.000
_cell.length_b   1.000
_cell.length_c   1.000
_cell.angle_alpha   90.00
_cell.angle_beta   90.00
_cell.angle_gamma   90.00
#
_symmetry.space_group_name_H-M   'P 1'
#
loop_
_entity.id
_entity.type
_entity.pdbx_description
1 polymer ?
#
loop_
_entity_poly.entity_id
_entity_poly.type
_entity_poly.pdbx_seq_one_letter_code
_entity_poly.pdbx_strand_id
1 'polypeptide(L)'
;RLHSLLGDYYQAIKVLDNIEVHLKSQFAHVPACQISTSYYVGFAYMMMRRYSDAIRTFSQILLYIQRTKQLFASKSYQHDQINKQTDQMYHLLAICLVLHPQCIDESIQQTLREKSYHEKMYKMQYGDLQEFENCFVFACPKFLSPCPPQVESVPEDYSKEAIRHQTQVFVEEVQQQKMLPTIRSYLKLYTTLPLMKLATFMAQNQRNNDGKWDLDKEIQSLIIHLLCFKHKMKNLVWTKGTSGLDGKFQSGSELDFYIDNDMIHIA
;
A
#
# COMPACT_ATOMS: atom_id res chain seq x y z
N ARG A 1 17.04 7.53 -1.33
CA ARG A 1 16.96 7.51 -2.81
C ARG A 1 17.73 6.33 -3.40
N LEU A 2 19.06 6.29 -3.36
CA LEU A 2 19.85 5.20 -3.99
C LEU A 2 19.40 3.79 -3.55
N HIS A 3 19.33 3.55 -2.24
CA HIS A 3 18.84 2.25 -1.70
C HIS A 3 17.43 1.89 -2.17
N SER A 4 16.50 2.86 -2.22
CA SER A 4 15.14 2.66 -2.75
C SER A 4 15.13 2.32 -4.24
N LEU A 5 16.08 2.83 -5.03
CA LEU A 5 16.20 2.50 -6.45
C LEU A 5 16.78 1.10 -6.69
N LEU A 6 17.62 0.61 -5.76
CA LEU A 6 18.20 -0.73 -5.80
C LEU A 6 17.26 -1.81 -5.24
N GLY A 7 16.13 -1.42 -4.63
CA GLY A 7 15.17 -2.33 -4.00
C GLY A 7 15.49 -2.70 -2.56
N ASP A 8 16.53 -2.12 -1.95
CA ASP A 8 16.83 -2.30 -0.52
C ASP A 8 16.08 -1.24 0.30
N TYR A 9 14.82 -1.54 0.60
CA TYR A 9 13.94 -0.62 1.31
C TYR A 9 14.28 -0.51 2.81
N TYR A 10 14.79 -1.59 3.42
CA TYR A 10 15.16 -1.59 4.83
C TYR A 10 16.34 -0.66 5.10
N GLN A 11 17.42 -0.80 4.32
CA GLN A 11 18.58 0.07 4.45
C GLN A 11 18.24 1.51 4.07
N ALA A 12 17.31 1.72 3.12
CA ALA A 12 16.84 3.05 2.76
C ALA A 12 16.23 3.81 3.96
N ILE A 13 15.51 3.12 4.84
CA ILE A 13 14.94 3.72 6.06
C ILE A 13 15.98 3.81 7.17
N LYS A 14 16.83 2.79 7.34
CA LYS A 14 17.90 2.79 8.34
C LYS A 14 18.85 3.98 8.21
N VAL A 15 19.20 4.36 6.99
CA VAL A 15 20.06 5.53 6.73
C VAL A 15 19.38 6.83 7.15
N LEU A 16 18.05 6.86 7.18
CA LEU A 16 17.26 7.99 7.61
C LEU A 16 17.03 8.02 9.13
N ASP A 17 17.41 6.99 9.89
CA ASP A 17 17.25 6.99 11.36
C ASP A 17 18.05 8.13 12.05
N ASN A 18 19.11 8.63 11.39
CA ASN A 18 19.88 9.78 11.84
C ASN A 18 19.26 11.13 11.45
N ILE A 19 18.23 11.12 10.60
CA ILE A 19 17.53 12.30 10.10
C ILE A 19 16.12 12.27 10.64
N GLU A 20 15.79 13.17 11.57
CA GLU A 20 14.42 13.28 12.06
C GLU A 20 13.50 13.81 10.95
N VAL A 21 12.90 12.90 10.17
CA VAL A 21 11.96 13.23 9.08
C VAL A 21 10.67 13.87 9.64
N HIS A 22 10.35 13.60 10.90
CA HIS A 22 9.13 14.07 11.58
C HIS A 22 9.32 15.37 12.37
N LEU A 23 10.55 15.75 12.72
CA LEU A 23 10.84 17.07 13.29
C LEU A 23 11.23 18.02 12.17
N LYS A 24 10.93 19.31 12.35
CA LYS A 24 11.39 20.39 11.47
C LYS A 24 12.92 20.52 11.56
N SER A 25 13.64 19.53 11.06
CA SER A 25 15.09 19.54 10.92
C SER A 25 15.50 20.55 9.85
N GLN A 26 16.72 21.07 9.91
CA GLN A 26 17.21 22.14 9.04
C GLN A 26 17.15 21.78 7.52
N PHE A 27 17.04 20.50 7.17
CA PHE A 27 16.75 20.03 5.80
C PHE A 27 15.32 20.32 5.31
N ALA A 28 14.41 20.70 6.22
CA ALA A 28 13.03 21.12 5.93
C ALA A 28 12.94 22.52 5.30
N HIS A 29 14.06 23.20 5.07
CA HIS A 29 14.08 24.52 4.41
C HIS A 29 13.94 24.45 2.89
N VAL A 30 14.16 23.29 2.26
CA VAL A 30 13.99 23.12 0.81
C VAL A 30 12.78 22.21 0.54
N PRO A 31 11.62 22.79 0.18
CA PRO A 31 10.39 22.01 0.01
C PRO A 31 10.51 20.89 -1.04
N ALA A 32 11.26 21.11 -2.13
CA ALA A 32 11.46 20.10 -3.16
C ALA A 32 12.19 18.84 -2.63
N CYS A 33 13.17 19.03 -1.73
CA CYS A 33 13.88 17.93 -1.08
C CYS A 33 12.96 17.19 -0.11
N GLN A 34 12.17 17.93 0.68
CA GLN A 34 11.20 17.33 1.60
C GLN A 34 10.19 16.45 0.85
N ILE A 35 9.62 16.94 -0.25
CA ILE A 35 8.68 16.20 -1.10
C ILE A 35 9.32 14.93 -1.65
N SER A 36 10.52 15.04 -2.23
CA SER A 36 11.23 13.88 -2.77
C SER A 36 11.60 12.86 -1.70
N THR A 37 12.08 13.29 -0.53
CA THR A 37 12.41 12.39 0.58
C THR A 37 11.18 11.65 1.07
N SER A 38 10.08 12.36 1.34
CA SER A 38 8.82 11.73 1.77
C SER A 38 8.25 10.76 0.74
N TYR A 39 8.39 11.05 -0.56
CA TYR A 39 8.00 10.12 -1.62
C TYR A 39 8.77 8.79 -1.52
N TYR A 40 10.11 8.82 -1.44
CA TYR A 40 10.91 7.59 -1.33
C TYR A 40 10.69 6.86 -0.01
N VAL A 41 10.47 7.58 1.09
CA VAL A 41 10.16 6.99 2.40
C VAL A 41 8.80 6.30 2.39
N GLY A 42 7.76 6.98 1.89
CA GLY A 42 6.42 6.40 1.75
C GLY A 42 6.43 5.17 0.84
N PHE A 43 7.18 5.23 -0.28
CA PHE A 43 7.35 4.09 -1.17
C PHE A 43 8.06 2.91 -0.49
N ALA A 44 9.13 3.18 0.27
CA ALA A 44 9.83 2.14 1.02
C ALA A 44 8.94 1.49 2.10
N TYR A 45 8.13 2.28 2.82
CA TYR A 45 7.16 1.76 3.78
C TYR A 45 6.09 0.88 3.11
N MET A 46 5.59 1.29 1.95
CA MET A 46 4.62 0.50 1.17
C MET A 46 5.21 -0.86 0.77
N MET A 47 6.45 -0.88 0.25
CA MET A 47 7.11 -2.13 -0.16
C MET A 47 7.50 -3.03 1.03
N MET A 48 7.70 -2.46 2.22
CA MET A 48 7.90 -3.20 3.48
C MET A 48 6.58 -3.59 4.18
N ARG A 49 5.42 -3.40 3.53
CA ARG A 49 4.08 -3.71 4.06
C ARG A 49 3.67 -2.89 5.29
N ARG A 50 4.36 -1.79 5.58
CA ARG A 50 3.99 -0.85 6.64
C ARG A 50 3.02 0.20 6.10
N TYR A 51 1.84 -0.25 5.68
CA TYR A 51 0.87 0.60 4.99
C TYR A 51 0.38 1.77 5.85
N SER A 52 0.19 1.58 7.17
CA SER A 52 -0.25 2.65 8.07
C SER A 52 0.76 3.81 8.15
N ASP A 53 2.06 3.50 8.18
CA ASP A 53 3.12 4.51 8.19
C ASP A 53 3.29 5.16 6.80
N ALA A 54 3.11 4.39 5.72
CA ALA A 54 3.08 4.91 4.36
C ALA A 54 1.92 5.91 4.16
N ILE A 55 0.70 5.55 4.58
CA ILE A 55 -0.49 6.42 4.51
C ILE A 55 -0.23 7.71 5.30
N ARG A 56 0.28 7.61 6.53
CA ARG A 56 0.62 8.79 7.34
C ARG A 56 1.62 9.70 6.64
N THR A 57 2.69 9.13 6.08
CA THR A 57 3.75 9.87 5.38
C THR A 57 3.21 10.56 4.13
N PHE A 58 2.44 9.85 3.30
CA PHE A 58 1.82 10.41 2.10
C PHE A 58 0.79 11.49 2.44
N SER A 59 -0.07 11.27 3.43
CA SER A 59 -1.05 12.28 3.84
C SER A 59 -0.39 13.56 4.36
N GLN A 60 0.65 13.44 5.19
CA GLN A 60 1.39 14.61 5.70
C GLN A 60 2.02 15.44 4.57
N ILE A 61 2.68 14.80 3.61
CA ILE A 61 3.33 15.53 2.51
C ILE A 61 2.34 16.09 1.49
N LEU A 62 1.23 15.39 1.22
CA LEU A 62 0.19 15.89 0.30
C LEU A 62 -0.51 17.14 0.88
N LEU A 63 -0.80 17.16 2.19
CA LEU A 63 -1.31 18.35 2.88
C LEU A 63 -0.32 19.52 2.80
N TYR A 64 0.97 19.23 2.97
CA TYR A 64 2.02 20.24 2.83
C TYR A 64 2.04 20.83 1.42
N ILE A 65 1.98 19.99 0.37
CA ILE A 65 1.98 20.44 -1.03
C ILE A 65 0.74 21.30 -1.34
N GLN A 66 -0.44 20.92 -0.86
CA GLN A 66 -1.66 21.71 -1.02
C GLN A 66 -1.51 23.12 -0.42
N ARG A 67 -0.92 23.23 0.78
CA ARG A 67 -0.71 24.51 1.47
C ARG A 67 0.37 25.39 0.82
N THR A 68 1.39 24.77 0.23
CA THR A 68 2.59 25.47 -0.27
C THR A 68 2.55 25.68 -1.80
N LYS A 69 1.46 25.28 -2.48
CA LYS A 69 1.31 25.32 -3.95
C LYS A 69 1.65 26.66 -4.59
N GLN A 70 1.27 27.79 -3.97
CA GLN A 70 1.54 29.13 -4.50
C GLN A 70 3.03 29.51 -4.47
N LEU A 71 3.81 28.97 -3.54
CA LEU A 71 5.24 29.25 -3.42
C LEU A 71 6.06 28.56 -4.53
N PHE A 72 5.51 27.53 -5.17
CA PHE A 72 6.16 26.79 -6.27
C PHE A 72 5.85 27.35 -7.66
N ALA A 73 4.84 28.20 -7.79
CA ALA A 73 4.42 28.77 -9.07
C ALA A 73 5.50 29.65 -9.72
N SER A 74 6.44 30.19 -8.94
CA SER A 74 7.51 31.08 -9.43
C SER A 74 8.67 30.35 -10.13
N LYS A 75 8.81 29.02 -9.95
CA LYS A 75 9.91 28.20 -10.50
C LYS A 75 9.36 27.08 -11.38
N SER A 76 9.08 27.42 -12.64
CA SER A 76 8.40 26.54 -13.62
C SER A 76 8.99 25.12 -13.73
N TYR A 77 10.31 24.93 -13.79
CA TYR A 77 10.89 23.58 -13.93
C TYR A 77 10.67 22.67 -12.72
N GLN A 78 10.81 23.21 -11.50
CA GLN A 78 10.61 22.43 -10.28
C GLN A 78 9.14 22.11 -10.05
N HIS A 79 8.26 23.01 -10.50
CA HIS A 79 6.81 22.86 -10.37
C HIS A 79 6.28 21.61 -11.10
N ASP A 80 6.72 21.35 -12.33
CA ASP A 80 6.24 20.20 -13.11
C ASP A 80 6.71 18.86 -12.51
N GLN A 81 7.95 18.81 -12.04
CA GLN A 81 8.48 17.62 -11.36
C GLN A 81 7.73 17.35 -10.05
N ILE A 82 7.45 18.40 -9.25
CA ILE A 82 6.68 18.28 -8.01
C ILE A 82 5.25 17.82 -8.31
N ASN A 83 4.58 18.39 -9.32
CA ASN A 83 3.23 17.98 -9.70
C ASN A 83 3.18 16.52 -10.14
N LYS A 84 4.17 16.07 -10.92
CA LYS A 84 4.28 14.66 -11.30
C LYS A 84 4.46 13.75 -10.08
N GLN A 85 5.40 14.09 -9.18
CA GLN A 85 5.58 13.33 -7.93
C GLN A 85 4.31 13.34 -7.07
N THR A 86 3.58 14.47 -7.05
CA THR A 86 2.31 14.60 -6.33
C THR A 86 1.27 13.64 -6.88
N ASP A 87 1.14 13.56 -8.20
CA ASP A 87 0.24 12.61 -8.87
C ASP A 87 0.63 11.16 -8.60
N GLN A 88 1.93 10.84 -8.62
CA GLN A 88 2.44 9.52 -8.25
C GLN A 88 2.10 9.19 -6.78
N MET A 89 2.27 10.14 -5.85
CA MET A 89 1.92 9.95 -4.44
C MET A 89 0.42 9.70 -4.23
N TYR A 90 -0.47 10.34 -5.00
CA TYR A 90 -1.91 10.05 -4.94
C TYR A 90 -2.24 8.63 -5.41
N HIS A 91 -1.59 8.13 -6.47
CA HIS A 91 -1.76 6.75 -6.91
C HIS A 91 -1.27 5.73 -5.86
N LEU A 92 -0.10 5.97 -5.25
CA LEU A 92 0.42 5.11 -4.18
C LEU A 92 -0.47 5.15 -2.93
N LEU A 93 -0.98 6.33 -2.57
CA LEU A 93 -1.92 6.47 -1.46
C LEU A 93 -3.22 5.71 -1.75
N ALA A 94 -3.77 5.81 -2.96
CA ALA A 94 -4.96 5.08 -3.37
C ALA A 94 -4.77 3.56 -3.22
N ILE A 95 -3.64 3.01 -3.68
CA ILE A 95 -3.27 1.61 -3.46
C ILE A 95 -3.24 1.27 -1.96
N CYS A 96 -2.53 2.06 -1.16
CA CYS A 96 -2.40 1.81 0.28
C CYS A 96 -3.75 1.83 1.00
N LEU A 97 -4.69 2.71 0.60
CA LEU A 97 -6.03 2.81 1.18
C LEU A 97 -6.94 1.65 0.78
N VAL A 98 -6.76 1.08 -0.41
CA VAL A 98 -7.50 -0.12 -0.82
C VAL A 98 -7.02 -1.34 -0.02
N LEU A 99 -5.70 -1.51 0.14
CA LEU A 99 -5.12 -2.62 0.89
C LEU A 99 -5.35 -2.50 2.40
N HIS A 100 -5.20 -1.29 2.93
CA HIS A 100 -5.40 -0.97 4.34
C HIS A 100 -6.33 0.25 4.51
N PRO A 101 -7.66 0.02 4.54
CA PRO A 101 -8.62 1.10 4.73
C PRO A 101 -8.46 1.74 6.11
N GLN A 102 -8.05 3.01 6.10
CA GLN A 102 -7.81 3.87 7.26
C GLN A 102 -8.43 5.25 7.01
N CYS A 103 -8.91 5.91 8.07
CA CYS A 103 -9.40 7.28 7.99
C CYS A 103 -8.25 8.25 7.65
N ILE A 104 -8.48 9.10 6.65
CA ILE A 104 -7.56 10.14 6.21
C ILE A 104 -8.21 11.52 6.36
N ASP A 105 -7.42 12.57 6.19
CA ASP A 105 -7.90 13.95 6.19
C ASP A 105 -8.92 14.20 5.08
N GLU A 106 -9.98 14.94 5.40
CA GLU A 106 -11.12 15.21 4.51
C GLU A 106 -10.68 15.91 3.21
N SER A 107 -9.69 16.81 3.28
CA SER A 107 -9.20 17.54 2.10
C SER A 107 -8.52 16.62 1.07
N ILE A 108 -7.78 15.61 1.55
CA ILE A 108 -7.18 14.59 0.71
C ILE A 108 -8.26 13.67 0.17
N GLN A 109 -9.22 13.28 1.00
CA GLN A 109 -10.32 12.41 0.59
C GLN A 109 -11.16 13.06 -0.51
N GLN A 110 -11.42 14.36 -0.41
CA GLN A 110 -12.09 15.12 -1.45
C GLN A 110 -11.29 15.11 -2.76
N THR A 111 -9.97 15.36 -2.70
CA THR A 111 -9.11 15.33 -3.90
C THR A 111 -9.09 13.93 -4.56
N LEU A 112 -9.12 12.86 -3.75
CA LEU A 112 -9.20 11.48 -4.22
C LEU A 112 -10.56 11.15 -4.87
N ARG A 113 -11.64 11.79 -4.42
CA ARG A 113 -13.00 11.63 -4.97
C ARG A 113 -13.20 12.40 -6.28
N GLU A 114 -12.65 13.61 -6.36
CA GLU A 114 -12.84 14.51 -7.51
C GLU A 114 -12.05 14.07 -8.74
N LYS A 115 -10.85 13.54 -8.54
CA LYS A 115 -10.01 13.01 -9.62
C LYS A 115 -10.39 11.55 -9.90
N SER A 116 -10.09 11.06 -11.10
CA SER A 116 -10.36 9.68 -11.54
C SER A 116 -9.71 8.57 -10.69
N TYR A 117 -9.05 8.90 -9.58
CA TYR A 117 -8.55 7.95 -8.59
C TYR A 117 -9.69 7.16 -7.93
N HIS A 118 -10.88 7.74 -7.74
CA HIS A 118 -12.00 7.02 -7.14
C HIS A 118 -12.43 5.81 -7.97
N GLU A 119 -12.50 5.97 -9.30
CA GLU A 119 -12.80 4.88 -10.22
C GLU A 119 -11.73 3.80 -10.18
N LYS A 120 -10.45 4.19 -10.15
CA LYS A 120 -9.33 3.24 -10.00
C LYS A 120 -9.40 2.48 -8.68
N MET A 121 -9.69 3.18 -7.57
CA MET A 121 -9.88 2.56 -6.26
C MET A 121 -11.04 1.56 -6.28
N TYR A 122 -12.14 1.88 -6.97
CA TYR A 122 -13.28 0.98 -7.09
C TYR A 122 -12.93 -0.30 -7.86
N LYS A 123 -12.22 -0.19 -9.00
CA LYS A 123 -11.72 -1.35 -9.76
C LYS A 123 -10.76 -2.21 -8.93
N MET A 124 -9.84 -1.56 -8.21
CA MET A 124 -8.90 -2.24 -7.32
C MET A 124 -9.63 -2.97 -6.16
N GLN A 125 -10.67 -2.37 -5.59
CA GLN A 125 -11.51 -3.01 -4.55
C GLN A 125 -12.27 -4.24 -5.07
N TYR A 126 -12.65 -4.24 -6.35
CA TYR A 126 -13.28 -5.39 -7.01
C TYR A 126 -12.27 -6.51 -7.34
N GLY A 127 -10.98 -6.28 -7.12
CA GLY A 127 -9.92 -7.27 -7.32
C GLY A 127 -9.33 -7.32 -8.73
N ASP A 128 -9.42 -6.21 -9.48
CA ASP A 128 -8.72 -6.04 -10.75
C ASP A 128 -7.21 -5.81 -10.51
N LEU A 129 -6.42 -6.86 -10.69
CA LEU A 129 -4.97 -6.84 -10.51
C LEU A 129 -4.26 -5.97 -11.56
N GLN A 130 -4.85 -5.81 -12.75
CA GLN A 130 -4.23 -5.02 -13.81
C GLN A 130 -4.22 -3.53 -13.45
N GLU A 131 -5.27 -3.06 -12.79
CA GLU A 131 -5.32 -1.66 -12.32
C GLU A 131 -4.29 -1.41 -11.20
N PHE A 132 -4.03 -2.40 -10.33
CA PHE A 132 -2.94 -2.33 -9.36
C PHE A 132 -1.57 -2.22 -10.03
N GLU A 133 -1.31 -3.06 -11.04
CA GLU A 133 -0.07 -3.03 -11.82
C GLU A 133 0.09 -1.68 -12.52
N ASN A 134 -0.93 -1.20 -13.21
CA ASN A 134 -0.89 0.07 -13.94
C ASN A 134 -0.62 1.26 -13.00
N CYS A 135 -1.29 1.30 -11.85
CA CYS A 135 -1.06 2.33 -10.84
C CYS A 135 0.35 2.24 -10.25
N PHE A 136 0.85 1.03 -10.01
CA PHE A 136 2.19 0.81 -9.49
C PHE A 136 3.26 1.24 -10.49
N VAL A 137 3.19 0.81 -11.75
CA VAL A 137 4.15 1.15 -12.81
C VAL A 137 4.16 2.66 -13.09
N PHE A 138 3.02 3.33 -13.00
CA PHE A 138 2.95 4.78 -13.13
C PHE A 138 3.66 5.51 -11.97
N ALA A 139 3.49 5.00 -10.76
CA ALA A 139 3.90 5.68 -9.54
C ALA A 139 5.25 5.24 -8.97
N CYS A 140 5.78 4.10 -9.41
CA CYS A 140 7.04 3.57 -8.93
C CYS A 140 8.22 4.46 -9.35
N PRO A 141 9.29 4.51 -8.53
CA PRO A 141 10.52 5.15 -8.93
C PRO A 141 11.17 4.38 -10.09
N LYS A 142 12.02 5.05 -10.86
CA LYS A 142 12.81 4.39 -11.92
C LYS A 142 13.88 3.50 -11.28
N PHE A 143 13.59 2.22 -11.13
CA PHE A 143 14.48 1.26 -10.51
C PHE A 143 15.80 1.10 -11.27
N LEU A 144 16.84 0.73 -10.53
CA LEU A 144 18.17 0.46 -11.05
C LEU A 144 18.47 -1.03 -10.93
N SER A 145 18.97 -1.64 -12.01
CA SER A 145 19.52 -2.99 -11.94
C SER A 145 20.90 -2.93 -11.27
N PRO A 146 21.16 -3.72 -10.20
CA PRO A 146 22.45 -3.76 -9.52
C PRO A 146 23.54 -4.50 -10.32
N CYS A 147 23.16 -5.33 -11.30
CA CYS A 147 24.09 -6.10 -12.11
C CYS A 147 24.37 -5.38 -13.44
N PRO A 148 25.66 -5.19 -13.81
CA PRO A 148 26.00 -4.70 -15.14
C PRO A 148 25.57 -5.72 -16.20
N PRO A 149 25.13 -5.25 -17.39
CA PRO A 149 24.74 -6.13 -18.47
C PRO A 149 25.92 -6.99 -18.94
N GLN A 150 25.64 -8.24 -19.35
CA GLN A 150 26.65 -9.08 -19.99
C GLN A 150 27.07 -8.46 -21.32
N VAL A 151 28.36 -8.59 -21.67
CA VAL A 151 28.98 -7.90 -22.83
C VAL A 151 28.36 -8.31 -24.17
N GLU A 152 27.67 -9.46 -24.23
CA GLU A 152 27.13 -10.07 -25.46
C GLU A 152 25.60 -9.94 -25.62
N SER A 153 24.90 -9.37 -24.64
CA SER A 153 23.44 -9.25 -24.71
C SER A 153 22.98 -8.03 -25.54
N VAL A 154 21.87 -8.21 -26.27
CA VAL A 154 21.19 -7.18 -27.06
C VAL A 154 20.93 -5.93 -26.18
N PRO A 155 21.03 -4.69 -26.69
CA PRO A 155 20.93 -3.45 -25.89
C PRO A 155 19.57 -3.17 -25.22
N GLU A 156 18.70 -4.16 -25.04
CA GLU A 156 17.33 -3.96 -24.56
C GLU A 156 17.24 -3.93 -23.02
N ASP A 157 16.80 -2.76 -22.52
CA ASP A 157 15.82 -2.59 -21.44
C ASP A 157 16.05 -3.25 -20.07
N TYR A 158 17.30 -3.34 -19.59
CA TYR A 158 17.60 -3.72 -18.19
C TYR A 158 16.84 -2.91 -17.12
N SER A 159 16.51 -1.66 -17.42
CA SER A 159 15.69 -0.81 -16.52
C SER A 159 14.24 -1.27 -16.43
N LYS A 160 13.68 -1.84 -17.50
CA LYS A 160 12.33 -2.41 -17.51
C LYS A 160 12.29 -3.73 -16.75
N GLU A 161 13.36 -4.51 -16.80
CA GLU A 161 13.44 -5.77 -16.05
C GLU A 161 13.38 -5.55 -14.53
N ALA A 162 14.11 -4.55 -14.04
CA ALA A 162 14.06 -4.18 -12.62
C ALA A 162 12.66 -3.72 -12.19
N ILE A 163 11.97 -2.94 -13.03
CA ILE A 163 10.57 -2.52 -12.78
C ILE A 163 9.66 -3.75 -12.77
N ARG A 164 9.76 -4.63 -13.78
CA ARG A 164 8.94 -5.85 -13.90
C ARG A 164 9.07 -6.74 -12.67
N HIS A 165 10.30 -6.96 -12.20
CA HIS A 165 10.54 -7.79 -11.01
C HIS A 165 9.92 -7.17 -9.75
N GLN A 166 10.07 -5.85 -9.53
CA GLN A 166 9.47 -5.18 -8.37
C GLN A 166 7.94 -5.17 -8.44
N THR A 167 7.39 -4.95 -9.65
CA THR A 167 5.94 -5.04 -9.90
C THR A 167 5.43 -6.45 -9.62
N GLN A 168 6.14 -7.49 -10.05
CA GLN A 168 5.72 -8.88 -9.79
C GLN A 168 5.67 -9.18 -8.28
N VAL A 169 6.71 -8.81 -7.52
CA VAL A 169 6.73 -8.97 -6.06
C VAL A 169 5.56 -8.24 -5.39
N PHE A 170 5.23 -7.04 -5.89
CA PHE A 170 4.08 -6.29 -5.40
C PHE A 170 2.74 -6.95 -5.74
N VAL A 171 2.55 -7.40 -6.99
CA VAL A 171 1.31 -8.05 -7.46
C VAL A 171 1.07 -9.38 -6.75
N GLU A 172 2.12 -10.18 -6.54
CA GLU A 172 2.04 -11.42 -5.75
C GLU A 172 1.54 -11.15 -4.33
N GLU A 173 1.96 -10.03 -3.72
CA GLU A 173 1.46 -9.63 -2.41
C GLU A 173 0.00 -9.17 -2.44
N VAL A 174 -0.39 -8.37 -3.44
CA VAL A 174 -1.79 -7.94 -3.62
C VAL A 174 -2.71 -9.14 -3.85
N GLN A 175 -2.24 -10.15 -4.60
CA GLN A 175 -3.00 -11.37 -4.89
C GLN A 175 -3.33 -12.15 -3.61
N GLN A 176 -2.40 -12.21 -2.64
CA GLN A 176 -2.68 -12.83 -1.33
C GLN A 176 -3.79 -12.09 -0.56
N GLN A 177 -4.02 -10.82 -0.86
CA GLN A 177 -4.98 -9.97 -0.18
C GLN A 177 -6.33 -9.86 -0.91
N LYS A 178 -6.48 -10.48 -2.09
CA LYS A 178 -7.66 -10.34 -2.95
C LYS A 178 -8.99 -10.69 -2.26
N MET A 179 -8.98 -11.68 -1.37
CA MET A 179 -10.19 -12.13 -0.66
C MET A 179 -10.50 -11.29 0.59
N LEU A 180 -9.56 -10.47 1.07
CA LEU A 180 -9.71 -9.73 2.33
C LEU A 180 -10.83 -8.68 2.29
N PRO A 181 -11.03 -7.88 1.21
CA PRO A 181 -12.14 -6.94 1.13
C PRO A 181 -13.50 -7.62 1.24
N THR A 182 -13.69 -8.78 0.58
CA THR A 182 -14.92 -9.56 0.63
C THR A 182 -15.18 -10.14 2.01
N ILE A 183 -14.16 -10.71 2.66
CA ILE A 183 -14.28 -11.19 4.04
C ILE A 183 -14.65 -10.04 4.97
N ARG A 184 -13.96 -8.88 4.84
CA ARG A 184 -14.22 -7.70 5.66
C ARG A 184 -15.65 -7.18 5.50
N SER A 185 -16.20 -7.17 4.28
CA SER A 185 -17.56 -6.69 4.05
C SER A 185 -18.60 -7.57 4.76
N TYR A 186 -18.43 -8.89 4.73
CA TYR A 186 -19.28 -9.79 5.51
C TYR A 186 -19.11 -9.57 7.01
N LEU A 187 -17.87 -9.55 7.51
CA LEU A 187 -17.62 -9.37 8.95
C LEU A 187 -18.17 -8.04 9.50
N LYS A 188 -18.22 -6.97 8.70
CA LYS A 188 -18.81 -5.68 9.12
C LYS A 188 -20.33 -5.74 9.36
N LEU A 189 -21.03 -6.70 8.77
CA LEU A 189 -22.50 -6.78 8.84
C LEU A 189 -23.00 -7.63 10.01
N TYR A 190 -22.10 -8.36 10.67
CA TYR A 190 -22.45 -9.30 11.72
C TYR A 190 -21.69 -8.97 13.01
N THR A 191 -22.31 -9.24 14.16
CA THR A 191 -21.62 -9.26 15.46
C THR A 191 -21.04 -10.64 15.76
N THR A 192 -21.74 -11.69 15.28
CA THR A 192 -21.30 -13.08 15.35
C THR A 192 -21.66 -13.79 14.04
N LEU A 193 -20.77 -14.65 13.53
CA LEU A 193 -20.96 -15.33 12.26
C LEU A 193 -20.44 -16.78 12.33
N PRO A 194 -21.30 -17.79 12.13
CA PRO A 194 -20.84 -19.17 11.98
C PRO A 194 -19.91 -19.33 10.76
N LEU A 195 -18.80 -20.04 10.93
CA LEU A 195 -17.83 -20.35 9.88
C LEU A 195 -18.51 -20.97 8.65
N MET A 196 -19.42 -21.91 8.87
CA MET A 196 -20.19 -22.58 7.81
C MET A 196 -21.00 -21.59 6.95
N LYS A 197 -21.60 -20.56 7.56
CA LYS A 197 -22.37 -19.55 6.82
C LYS A 197 -21.47 -18.67 5.98
N LEU A 198 -20.34 -18.23 6.55
CA LEU A 198 -19.36 -17.43 5.81
C LEU A 198 -18.76 -18.22 4.64
N ALA A 199 -18.40 -19.49 4.84
CA ALA A 199 -17.90 -20.37 3.79
C ALA A 199 -18.92 -20.51 2.66
N THR A 200 -20.19 -20.72 3.01
CA THR A 200 -21.29 -20.77 2.04
C THR A 200 -21.44 -19.48 1.26
N PHE A 201 -21.38 -18.30 1.90
CA PHE A 201 -21.45 -17.01 1.21
C PHE A 201 -20.27 -16.76 0.28
N MET A 202 -19.06 -17.10 0.71
CA MET A 202 -17.86 -16.93 -0.11
C MET A 202 -17.89 -17.82 -1.35
N ALA A 203 -18.26 -19.09 -1.19
CA ALA A 203 -18.30 -20.02 -2.30
C ALA A 203 -19.53 -19.81 -3.22
N GLN A 204 -20.63 -19.23 -2.73
CA GLN A 204 -21.71 -18.71 -3.60
C GLN A 204 -21.24 -17.55 -4.48
N ASN A 205 -20.33 -16.71 -3.99
CA ASN A 205 -19.75 -15.60 -4.76
C ASN A 205 -18.72 -16.06 -5.80
N GLN A 206 -18.18 -17.28 -5.65
CA GLN A 206 -17.19 -17.90 -6.54
C GLN A 206 -17.78 -18.98 -7.49
N ARG A 207 -19.12 -19.10 -7.59
CA ARG A 207 -19.85 -20.15 -8.33
C ARG A 207 -19.76 -20.02 -9.88
N ASN A 208 -18.53 -19.98 -10.40
CA ASN A 208 -18.21 -20.19 -11.82
C ASN A 208 -17.52 -21.54 -12.09
N ASN A 209 -17.35 -22.40 -11.08
CA ASN A 209 -16.72 -23.72 -11.24
C ASN A 209 -17.73 -24.85 -10.98
N ASP A 210 -18.02 -25.64 -12.02
CA ASP A 210 -18.79 -26.89 -12.03
C ASP A 210 -18.07 -28.05 -11.30
N GLY A 211 -17.57 -27.77 -10.08
CA GLY A 211 -16.88 -28.73 -9.23
C GLY A 211 -17.78 -29.29 -8.14
N LYS A 212 -17.52 -30.53 -7.73
CA LYS A 212 -18.15 -31.19 -6.59
C LYS A 212 -17.93 -30.35 -5.31
N TRP A 213 -19.01 -29.82 -4.75
CA TRP A 213 -18.97 -28.98 -3.54
C TRP A 213 -18.54 -29.80 -2.33
N ASP A 214 -17.39 -29.46 -1.77
CA ASP A 214 -16.83 -30.06 -0.55
C ASP A 214 -16.75 -28.98 0.53
N LEU A 215 -17.76 -28.97 1.41
CA LEU A 215 -17.93 -27.93 2.43
C LEU A 215 -16.73 -27.86 3.39
N ASP A 216 -16.12 -29.00 3.71
CA ASP A 216 -15.01 -29.06 4.65
C ASP A 216 -13.76 -28.39 4.06
N LYS A 217 -13.51 -28.56 2.76
CA LYS A 217 -12.42 -27.87 2.07
C LYS A 217 -12.61 -26.35 2.02
N GLU A 218 -13.83 -25.89 1.79
CA GLU A 218 -14.15 -24.46 1.79
C GLU A 218 -14.00 -23.84 3.18
N ILE A 219 -14.38 -24.55 4.24
CA ILE A 219 -14.16 -24.12 5.63
C ILE A 219 -12.65 -24.03 5.92
N GLN A 220 -11.86 -25.02 5.52
CA GLN A 220 -10.40 -24.98 5.73
C GLN A 220 -9.73 -23.85 4.94
N SER A 221 -10.14 -23.65 3.69
CA SER A 221 -9.72 -22.52 2.87
C SER A 221 -10.07 -21.19 3.55
N LEU A 222 -11.29 -21.05 4.05
CA LEU A 222 -11.74 -19.88 4.80
C LEU A 222 -10.90 -19.62 6.04
N ILE A 223 -10.58 -20.64 6.84
CA ILE A 223 -9.72 -20.50 8.03
C ILE A 223 -8.34 -19.96 7.64
N ILE A 224 -7.75 -20.46 6.55
CA ILE A 224 -6.47 -19.95 6.03
C ILE A 224 -6.60 -18.47 5.65
N HIS A 225 -7.68 -18.09 4.94
CA HIS A 225 -7.92 -16.70 4.58
C HIS A 225 -8.16 -15.80 5.81
N LEU A 226 -8.86 -16.27 6.84
CA LEU A 226 -9.06 -15.55 8.11
C LEU A 226 -7.75 -15.38 8.88
N LEU A 227 -6.90 -16.40 8.88
CA LEU A 227 -5.57 -16.32 9.47
C LEU A 227 -4.70 -15.30 8.72
N CYS A 228 -4.71 -15.34 7.38
CA CYS A 228 -4.08 -14.34 6.53
C CYS A 228 -4.62 -12.94 6.84
N PHE A 229 -5.94 -12.77 6.99
CA PHE A 229 -6.54 -11.49 7.38
C PHE A 229 -5.95 -10.99 8.70
N LYS A 230 -5.94 -11.83 9.74
CA LYS A 230 -5.44 -11.46 11.07
C LYS A 230 -3.95 -11.12 11.05
N HIS A 231 -3.16 -11.85 10.26
CA HIS A 231 -1.73 -11.58 10.10
C HIS A 231 -1.47 -10.28 9.33
N LYS A 232 -2.13 -10.07 8.19
CA LYS A 232 -1.91 -8.90 7.32
C LYS A 232 -2.52 -7.61 7.88
N MET A 233 -3.55 -7.70 8.73
CA MET A 233 -4.15 -6.52 9.38
C MET A 233 -3.37 -6.05 10.62
N LYS A 234 -2.46 -6.88 11.15
CA LYS A 234 -1.50 -6.48 12.18
C LYS A 234 -0.28 -5.85 11.53
N ASN A 235 -0.33 -4.54 11.35
CA ASN A 235 0.80 -3.79 10.81
C ASN A 235 1.74 -3.34 11.92
N LEU A 236 3.03 -3.33 11.60
CA LEU A 236 4.04 -2.68 12.44
C LEU A 236 3.88 -1.17 12.26
N VAL A 237 3.42 -0.48 13.30
CA VAL A 237 3.18 0.97 13.27
C VAL A 237 4.26 1.67 14.09
N TRP A 238 4.84 2.72 13.51
CA TRP A 238 5.78 3.57 14.23
C TRP A 238 5.06 4.32 15.35
N THR A 239 5.53 4.16 16.60
CA THR A 239 4.93 4.82 17.76
C THR A 239 5.71 6.05 18.20
N LYS A 240 6.98 5.85 18.56
CA LYS A 240 7.89 6.86 19.14
C LYS A 240 9.33 6.36 18.97
N GLY A 241 10.26 7.26 18.67
CA GLY A 241 11.69 6.96 18.55
C GLY A 241 12.34 7.74 17.41
N THR A 242 13.67 7.81 17.38
CA THR A 242 14.41 8.39 16.25
C THR A 242 14.48 7.42 15.06
N SER A 243 14.45 6.12 15.35
CA SER A 243 14.42 5.05 14.35
C SER A 243 13.06 4.99 13.66
N GLY A 244 13.06 5.11 12.33
CA GLY A 244 11.86 4.89 11.50
C GLY A 244 11.51 3.41 11.38
N LEU A 245 12.44 2.51 11.74
CA LEU A 245 12.27 1.07 11.70
C LEU A 245 11.58 0.50 12.94
N ASP A 246 11.65 1.19 14.07
CA ASP A 246 11.03 0.75 15.30
C ASP A 246 9.52 0.95 15.27
N GLY A 247 8.79 -0.02 15.80
CA GLY A 247 7.33 0.03 15.85
C GLY A 247 6.74 -1.00 16.78
N LYS A 248 5.45 -0.85 17.07
CA LYS A 248 4.66 -1.85 17.77
C LYS A 248 3.62 -2.40 16.81
N PHE A 249 3.35 -3.70 16.90
CA PHE A 249 2.24 -4.28 16.16
C PHE A 249 0.93 -3.68 16.67
N GLN A 250 0.21 -3.01 15.78
CA GLN A 250 -1.11 -2.47 16.05
C GLN A 250 -2.08 -3.02 15.01
N SER A 251 -3.29 -3.35 15.46
CA SER A 251 -4.38 -3.62 14.53
C SER A 251 -4.88 -2.27 14.03
N GLY A 252 -4.67 -1.98 12.74
CA GLY A 252 -5.17 -0.75 12.13
C GLY A 252 -6.62 -0.87 11.66
N SER A 253 -7.22 -2.05 11.80
CA SER A 253 -8.62 -2.31 11.44
C SER A 253 -9.54 -1.89 12.58
N GLU A 254 -10.59 -1.14 12.25
CA GLU A 254 -11.76 -0.89 13.12
C GLU A 254 -12.48 -2.18 13.55
N LEU A 255 -12.13 -3.31 12.92
CA LEU A 255 -12.77 -4.59 13.11
C LEU A 255 -11.73 -5.57 13.65
N ASP A 256 -11.90 -6.01 14.90
CA ASP A 256 -11.16 -7.12 15.48
C ASP A 256 -12.08 -8.35 15.55
N PHE A 257 -11.51 -9.54 15.51
CA PHE A 257 -12.29 -10.76 15.70
C PHE A 257 -11.47 -11.90 16.28
N TYR A 258 -12.18 -12.82 16.90
CA TYR A 258 -11.67 -14.12 17.32
C TYR A 258 -12.60 -15.23 16.87
N ILE A 259 -12.05 -16.44 16.80
CA ILE A 259 -12.77 -17.65 16.43
C ILE A 259 -12.91 -18.47 17.71
N ASP A 260 -14.14 -18.75 18.12
CA ASP A 260 -14.47 -19.69 19.19
C ASP A 260 -15.17 -20.90 18.56
N ASN A 261 -14.47 -22.03 18.53
CA ASN A 261 -14.90 -23.24 17.82
C ASN A 261 -15.31 -22.93 16.36
N ASP A 262 -16.61 -23.02 16.06
CA ASP A 262 -17.18 -22.78 14.73
C ASP A 262 -17.80 -21.38 14.56
N MET A 263 -17.61 -20.48 15.53
CA MET A 263 -18.21 -19.15 15.54
C MET A 263 -17.16 -18.03 15.54
N ILE A 264 -17.31 -17.09 14.63
CA ILE A 264 -16.50 -15.88 14.54
C ILE A 264 -17.20 -14.80 15.37
N HIS A 265 -16.51 -14.27 16.36
CA HIS A 265 -16.98 -13.16 17.19
C HIS A 265 -16.25 -11.89 16.78
N ILE A 266 -17.00 -10.86 16.40
CA ILE A 266 -16.48 -9.58 15.92
C ILE A 266 -16.59 -8.55 17.06
N ALA A 267 -15.51 -7.83 17.30
CA ALA A 267 -15.34 -6.81 18.35
C ALA A 267 -15.04 -5.43 17.76
#